data_AF-D7L032-F1
#
_entry.id   AF-D7L032-F1
#
_cell.length_a   1.000
_cell.length_b   1.000
_cell.length_c   1.000
_cell.angle_alpha   90.00
_cell.angle_beta   90.00
_cell.angle_gamma   90.00
#
_symmetry.space_group_name_H-M   'P 1'
#
loop_
_entity.id
_entity.type
_entity.pdbx_description
1 polymer ?
#
loop_
_entity_poly.entity_id
_entity_poly.type
_entity_poly.pdbx_seq_one_letter_code
_entity_poly.pdbx_strand_id
1 'polypeptide(L)'
;MDTTKAYVTILLVAILTISVCNYNILAMPVIQQYDRCTGACSRFYGNQQCYENCRKVKYDGGQCDFVTKGESLPQCCCYYNKQI
;
A
#
# COMPACT_ATOMS: atom_id res chain seq x y z
N MET A 1 -41.02 25.12 -3.38
CA MET A 1 -40.31 24.02 -2.68
C MET A 1 -39.02 23.68 -3.44
N ASP A 2 -38.37 24.69 -4.03
CA ASP A 2 -37.26 24.54 -4.98
C ASP A 2 -35.95 25.10 -4.43
N THR A 3 -36.02 26.18 -3.66
CA THR A 3 -34.86 26.81 -3.00
C THR A 3 -34.24 25.89 -1.96
N THR A 4 -35.05 25.15 -1.18
CA THR A 4 -34.58 24.18 -0.19
C THR A 4 -33.87 23.00 -0.85
N LYS A 5 -34.35 22.56 -2.03
CA LYS A 5 -33.74 21.48 -2.82
C LYS A 5 -32.38 21.90 -3.38
N ALA A 6 -32.27 23.11 -3.91
CA ALA A 6 -31.00 23.66 -4.41
C ALA A 6 -29.94 23.75 -3.30
N TYR A 7 -30.34 24.24 -2.12
CA TYR A 7 -29.43 24.36 -0.96
C TYR A 7 -28.88 23.00 -0.50
N VAL A 8 -29.75 21.98 -0.37
CA VAL A 8 -29.34 20.62 0.00
C VAL A 8 -28.38 20.04 -1.04
N THR A 9 -28.64 20.28 -2.33
CA THR A 9 -27.80 19.76 -3.42
C THR A 9 -26.40 20.38 -3.38
N ILE A 10 -26.31 21.69 -3.17
CA ILE A 10 -25.03 22.42 -3.07
C ILE A 10 -24.23 21.92 -1.86
N LEU A 11 -24.88 21.73 -0.71
CA LEU A 11 -24.25 21.19 0.49
C LEU A 11 -23.67 19.80 0.26
N LEU A 12 -24.44 18.93 -0.41
CA LEU A 12 -24.03 17.55 -0.70
C LEU A 12 -22.82 17.51 -1.65
N VAL A 13 -22.82 18.36 -2.68
CA VAL A 13 -21.69 18.51 -3.61
C VAL A 13 -20.45 19.01 -2.86
N ALA A 14 -20.58 20.00 -1.98
CA ALA A 14 -19.46 20.52 -1.20
C ALA A 14 -18.82 19.44 -0.30
N ILE A 15 -19.64 18.66 0.41
CA ILE A 15 -19.17 17.57 1.28
C ILE A 15 -18.45 16.49 0.47
N LEU A 16 -19.01 16.07 -0.66
CA LEU A 16 -18.39 15.09 -1.55
C LEU A 16 -17.05 15.59 -2.10
N THR A 17 -16.98 16.87 -2.48
CA THR A 17 -15.75 17.47 -3.03
C THR A 17 -14.64 17.49 -1.98
N ILE A 18 -14.95 17.91 -0.74
CA ILE A 18 -13.98 17.92 0.37
C ILE A 18 -13.52 16.49 0.71
N SER A 19 -14.44 15.53 0.70
CA SER A 19 -14.13 14.12 0.93
C SER A 19 -13.13 13.59 -0.11
N VAL A 20 -13.41 13.80 -1.40
CA VAL A 20 -12.51 13.38 -2.51
C VAL A 20 -11.15 14.08 -2.44
N CYS A 21 -11.11 15.37 -2.12
CA CYS A 21 -9.85 16.10 -1.94
C CYS A 21 -9.01 15.55 -0.77
N ASN A 22 -9.64 15.09 0.32
CA ASN A 22 -8.95 14.50 1.46
C ASN A 22 -8.46 13.07 1.21
N TYR A 23 -9.14 12.28 0.35
CA TYR A 23 -8.66 10.94 -0.04
C TYR A 23 -7.31 10.99 -0.77
N ASN A 24 -7.02 12.05 -1.52
CA ASN A 24 -5.74 12.20 -2.23
C ASN A 24 -4.53 12.41 -1.30
N ILE A 25 -4.74 12.73 -0.01
CA ILE A 25 -3.64 12.91 0.95
C ILE A 25 -3.23 11.56 1.59
N LEU A 26 -4.10 10.55 1.57
CA LEU A 26 -3.85 9.24 2.19
C LEU A 26 -3.27 8.19 1.23
N ALA A 27 -3.21 8.49 -0.06
CA ALA A 27 -2.59 7.62 -1.06
C ALA A 27 -1.21 8.15 -1.45
N MET A 28 -0.33 8.38 -0.48
CA MET A 28 1.09 8.42 -0.80
C MET A 28 1.47 6.95 -1.08
N PRO A 29 1.78 6.56 -2.34
CA PRO A 29 2.41 5.27 -2.53
C PRO A 29 3.72 5.37 -1.78
N VAL A 30 3.84 4.64 -0.66
CA VAL A 30 5.17 4.31 -0.15
C VAL A 30 5.82 3.61 -1.33
N ILE A 31 6.72 4.30 -2.03
CA ILE A 31 7.52 3.70 -3.10
C ILE A 31 8.42 2.73 -2.35
N GLN A 32 7.90 1.53 -2.14
CA GLN A 32 8.54 0.48 -1.37
C GLN A 32 9.59 -0.10 -2.30
N GLN A 33 10.74 0.56 -2.32
CA GLN A 33 11.86 0.13 -3.14
C GLN A 33 12.43 -1.13 -2.50
N TYR A 34 12.21 -2.27 -3.14
CA TYR A 34 12.82 -3.52 -2.71
C TYR A 34 14.31 -3.47 -2.99
N ASP A 35 15.11 -3.54 -1.94
CA ASP A 35 16.56 -3.58 -2.06
C ASP A 35 17.05 -4.99 -2.39
N ARG A 36 16.30 -6.01 -1.93
CA ARG A 36 16.67 -7.41 -2.15
C ARG A 36 15.47 -8.34 -2.11
N CYS A 37 15.29 -9.14 -3.14
CA CYS A 37 14.35 -10.24 -3.16
C CYS A 37 15.06 -11.59 -3.08
N THR A 38 14.56 -12.50 -2.26
CA THR A 38 15.18 -13.79 -1.97
C THR A 38 14.13 -14.90 -1.90
N GLY A 39 14.33 -15.96 -2.69
CA GLY A 39 13.61 -17.22 -2.57
C GLY A 39 12.09 -17.13 -2.74
N ALA A 40 11.45 -18.28 -2.89
CA ALA A 40 9.99 -18.36 -2.90
C ALA A 40 9.44 -18.18 -1.48
N CYS A 41 8.33 -17.46 -1.37
CA CYS A 41 7.61 -17.33 -0.12
C CYS A 41 6.92 -18.64 0.29
N SER A 42 6.84 -18.85 1.61
CA SER A 42 6.03 -19.92 2.19
C SER A 42 4.55 -19.73 1.82
N ARG A 43 3.86 -20.84 1.53
CA ARG A 43 2.44 -20.83 1.14
C ARG A 43 1.49 -20.36 2.25
N PHE A 44 1.84 -20.59 3.51
CA PHE A 44 0.93 -20.36 4.64
C PHE A 44 1.20 -19.05 5.37
N TYR A 45 2.48 -18.71 5.59
CA TYR A 45 2.89 -17.54 6.37
C TYR A 45 3.89 -16.65 5.62
N GLY A 46 3.83 -16.66 4.27
CA GLY A 46 4.83 -16.02 3.41
C GLY A 46 5.19 -14.60 3.83
N ASN A 47 4.20 -13.70 3.94
CA ASN A 47 4.44 -12.30 4.28
C ASN A 47 5.00 -12.12 5.69
N GLN A 48 4.40 -12.76 6.69
CA GLN A 48 4.86 -12.64 8.08
C GLN A 48 6.27 -13.20 8.25
N GLN A 49 6.53 -14.38 7.69
CA GLN A 49 7.85 -14.99 7.72
C GLN A 49 8.88 -14.16 6.96
N CYS A 50 8.51 -13.61 5.80
CA CYS A 50 9.36 -12.71 5.02
C CYS A 50 9.72 -11.47 5.85
N TYR A 51 8.72 -10.82 6.46
CA TYR A 51 8.91 -9.66 7.32
C TYR A 51 9.88 -9.94 8.47
N GLU A 52 9.67 -11.03 9.21
CA GLU A 52 10.55 -11.42 10.32
C GLU A 52 11.97 -11.75 9.83
N ASN A 53 12.11 -12.47 8.72
CA ASN A 53 13.41 -12.83 8.17
C ASN A 53 14.20 -11.61 7.69
N CYS A 54 13.55 -10.68 6.98
CA CYS A 54 14.17 -9.42 6.56
C CYS A 54 14.62 -8.59 7.77
N ARG A 55 13.83 -8.54 8.85
CA ARG A 55 14.22 -7.86 10.10
C ARG A 55 15.40 -8.52 10.81
N LYS A 56 15.51 -9.86 10.77
CA LYS A 56 16.68 -10.59 11.32
C LYS A 56 17.98 -10.20 10.61
N VAL A 57 17.93 -9.91 9.30
CA VAL A 57 19.07 -9.44 8.51
C VAL A 57 19.13 -7.91 8.38
N LYS A 58 18.52 -7.19 9.32
CA LYS A 58 18.63 -5.72 9.52
C LYS A 58 17.89 -4.82 8.51
N TYR A 59 16.93 -5.34 7.75
CA TYR A 59 16.00 -4.51 6.98
C TYR A 59 14.82 -4.05 7.87
N ASP A 60 14.08 -3.03 7.43
CA ASP A 60 12.90 -2.55 8.16
C ASP A 60 11.72 -3.52 8.05
N GLY A 61 11.64 -4.25 6.94
CA GLY A 61 10.65 -5.29 6.73
C GLY A 61 10.85 -6.04 5.42
N GLY A 62 9.88 -6.88 5.10
CA GLY A 62 9.78 -7.56 3.81
C GLY A 62 8.36 -7.98 3.48
N GLN A 63 8.08 -8.16 2.19
CA GLN A 63 6.82 -8.69 1.70
C GLN A 63 7.04 -9.68 0.55
N CYS A 64 6.08 -10.59 0.38
CA CYS A 64 6.03 -11.48 -0.76
C CYS A 64 5.43 -10.76 -1.96
N ASP A 65 6.20 -10.66 -3.04
CA ASP A 65 5.79 -9.96 -4.25
C ASP A 65 6.23 -10.71 -5.51
N PHE A 66 5.54 -10.49 -6.62
CA PHE A 66 5.90 -11.03 -7.93
C PHE A 66 6.78 -10.02 -8.66
N VAL A 67 8.08 -10.11 -8.40
CA VAL A 67 9.08 -9.20 -8.99
C VAL A 67 9.29 -9.46 -10.49
N THR A 68 9.14 -10.72 -10.91
CA THR A 68 9.31 -11.14 -12.31
C THR A 68 8.00 -11.70 -12.85
N LYS A 69 7.55 -11.20 -14.01
CA LYS A 69 6.36 -11.73 -14.69
C LYS A 69 6.60 -13.18 -15.12
N GLY A 70 5.71 -14.09 -14.70
CA GLY A 70 5.73 -15.50 -15.10
C GLY A 70 6.23 -16.48 -14.03
N GLU A 71 6.64 -16.00 -12.85
CA GLU A 71 6.93 -16.90 -11.72
C GLU A 71 5.66 -17.46 -11.09
N SER A 72 5.73 -18.74 -10.69
CA SER A 72 4.62 -19.47 -10.09
C SER A 72 4.43 -19.20 -8.59
N LEU A 73 5.44 -18.65 -7.94
CA LEU A 73 5.44 -18.34 -6.51
C LEU A 73 5.99 -16.93 -6.29
N PRO A 74 5.38 -16.14 -5.37
CA PRO A 74 5.89 -14.82 -5.04
C PRO A 74 7.23 -14.95 -4.31
N GLN A 75 8.12 -13.97 -4.51
CA GLN A 75 9.42 -13.91 -3.86
C GLN A 75 9.38 -13.03 -2.61
N CYS A 76 10.16 -13.37 -1.59
CA CYS A 76 10.27 -12.52 -0.40
C CYS A 76 11.21 -11.33 -0.68
N CYS A 77 10.69 -10.12 -0.65
CA CYS A 77 11.41 -8.88 -0.93
C CYS A 77 11.56 -8.00 0.32
N CYS A 78 12.79 -7.76 0.74
CA CYS A 78 13.14 -6.87 1.83
C CYS A 78 13.24 -5.41 1.38
N TYR A 79 12.88 -4.48 2.26
CA TYR A 79 12.91 -3.04 2.00
C TYR A 79 13.42 -2.27 3.21
N TYR A 80 14.03 -1.11 2.95
CA TYR A 80 14.21 -0.05 3.94
C TYR A 80 13.12 1.02 3.77
N ASN A 81 12.53 1.47 4.88
CA ASN A 81 11.70 2.65 4.92
C ASN A 81 12.62 3.86 4.79
N LYS A 82 12.74 4.42 3.57
CA LYS A 82 13.32 5.76 3.42
C LYS A 82 12.36 6.75 4.07
N GLN A 83 12.75 7.28 5.23
CA GLN A 83 12.13 8.50 5.75
C GLN A 83 12.52 9.62 4.77
N ILE A 84 11.56 10.06 3.97
CA ILE A 84 11.65 11.27 3.16
C ILE A 84 11.21 12.44 4.04
#